data_AF-V2WWS7-F1
#
_entry.id   AF-V2WWS7-F1
#
_cell.length_a   1.000
_cell.length_b   1.000
_cell.length_c   1.000
_cell.angle_alpha   90.00
_cell.angle_beta   90.00
_cell.angle_gamma   90.00
#
_symmetry.space_group_name_H-M   'P 1'
#
loop_
_entity.id
_entity.type
_entity.pdbx_description
1 polymer ?
#
loop_
_entity_poly.entity_id
_entity_poly.type
_entity_poly.pdbx_seq_one_letter_code
_entity_poly.pdbx_strand_id
1 'polypeptide(L)'
;MSRGDRVTTAGNLSHSMRDNYNEHGVGEYYKKVGSIYRNPHFPGVRHCLFTWLDKWWKFSAESAELPGELLFFDMACGSGEATTVFIEWCQMGRRLYELSRTEGRDAVAVPSNQNLPIPKRRALLAAPALGPQFPIPKVIATDPYTSAAFVERTGLPCSSFSFHDIAEGSLPGDVSYIFPSQAPEGQMQRADDVDSSSGMPVVEMVVCSFALHLVESPSELFSLLWELSTKARWLVVLAPHKKPEIKEGWGWSKWNVDTWSEASMNDHAGEILHERVHCRAYRSMNF
;
A
#
# COMPACT_ATOMS: atom_id res chain seq x y z
N MET A 1 0.15 -24.03 27.26
CA MET A 1 0.89 -23.31 26.20
C MET A 1 0.61 -21.83 26.36
N SER A 2 1.62 -21.07 26.75
CA SER A 2 1.49 -19.66 27.14
C SER A 2 1.10 -18.81 25.92
N ARG A 3 -0.03 -18.11 26.03
CA ARG A 3 -0.46 -17.10 25.06
C ARG A 3 0.52 -15.94 25.19
N GLY A 4 1.32 -15.69 24.15
CA GLY A 4 2.23 -14.54 24.14
C GLY A 4 1.46 -13.26 24.42
N ASP A 5 1.92 -12.52 25.42
CA ASP A 5 1.37 -11.22 25.82
C ASP A 5 1.33 -10.30 24.60
N ARG A 6 0.10 -9.94 24.21
CA ARG A 6 -0.16 -8.95 23.16
C ARG A 6 -0.12 -7.57 23.81
N VAL A 7 0.64 -6.67 23.21
CA VAL A 7 0.55 -5.24 23.49
C VAL A 7 -0.89 -4.81 23.23
N THR A 8 -1.58 -4.36 24.27
CA THR A 8 -2.87 -3.69 24.20
C THR A 8 -2.69 -2.45 23.33
N THR A 9 -3.07 -2.54 22.06
CA THR A 9 -3.11 -1.38 21.18
C THR A 9 -4.23 -0.49 21.67
N ALA A 10 -3.87 0.67 22.25
CA ALA A 10 -4.82 1.70 22.63
C ALA A 10 -5.68 2.04 21.40
N GLY A 11 -6.97 1.72 21.45
CA GLY A 11 -7.90 1.99 20.35
C GLY A 11 -8.88 0.86 20.00
N ASN A 12 -8.68 -0.39 20.42
CA ASN A 12 -9.63 -1.47 20.14
C ASN A 12 -10.51 -1.80 21.37
N LEU A 13 -11.83 -1.95 21.18
CA LEU A 13 -12.80 -2.21 22.25
C LEU A 13 -12.70 -3.63 22.83
N SER A 14 -12.28 -4.62 22.03
CA SER A 14 -12.01 -5.99 22.47
C SER A 14 -10.77 -6.58 21.80
N HIS A 15 -10.38 -7.79 22.23
CA HIS A 15 -9.25 -8.54 21.67
C HIS A 15 -9.51 -9.13 20.27
N SER A 16 -10.75 -9.14 19.78
CA SER A 16 -11.16 -9.75 18.51
C SER A 16 -11.96 -8.76 17.66
N MET A 17 -11.42 -8.41 16.48
CA MET A 17 -12.12 -7.53 15.53
C MET A 17 -13.45 -8.12 15.05
N ARG A 18 -13.51 -9.45 14.93
CA ARG A 18 -14.76 -10.13 14.55
C ARG A 18 -15.83 -9.97 15.62
N ASP A 19 -15.45 -10.06 16.89
CA ASP A 19 -16.39 -9.91 18.00
C ASP A 19 -16.88 -8.46 18.08
N ASN A 20 -15.96 -7.49 17.86
CA ASN A 20 -16.30 -6.07 17.76
C ASN A 20 -17.35 -5.79 16.68
N TYR A 21 -17.19 -6.37 15.49
CA TYR A 21 -18.13 -6.18 14.38
C TYR A 21 -19.46 -6.90 14.60
N ASN A 22 -19.44 -8.10 15.21
CA ASN A 22 -20.66 -8.83 15.52
C ASN A 22 -21.51 -8.14 16.60
N GLU A 23 -20.87 -7.50 17.58
CA GLU A 23 -21.57 -6.88 18.70
C GLU A 23 -22.16 -5.51 18.35
N HIS A 24 -21.43 -4.71 17.56
CA HIS A 24 -21.80 -3.32 17.29
C HIS A 24 -22.15 -3.06 15.81
N GLY A 25 -21.74 -3.93 14.90
CA GLY A 25 -21.65 -3.59 13.48
C GLY A 25 -20.38 -2.77 13.19
N VAL A 26 -19.91 -2.85 11.95
CA VAL A 26 -18.68 -2.17 11.48
C VAL A 26 -18.80 -0.65 11.67
N GLY A 27 -19.92 -0.06 11.26
CA GLY A 27 -20.14 1.38 11.34
C GLY A 27 -20.12 1.91 12.78
N GLU A 28 -20.87 1.30 13.70
CA GLU A 28 -20.90 1.75 15.10
C GLU A 28 -19.58 1.50 15.83
N TYR A 29 -18.85 0.44 15.46
CA TYR A 29 -17.50 0.22 15.99
C TYR A 29 -16.59 1.41 15.65
N TYR A 30 -16.51 1.77 14.37
CA TYR A 30 -15.63 2.86 13.96
C TYR A 30 -16.13 4.25 14.36
N LYS A 31 -17.44 4.46 14.56
CA LYS A 31 -17.92 5.69 15.20
C LYS A 31 -17.32 5.91 16.59
N LYS A 32 -17.05 4.84 17.34
CA LYS A 32 -16.50 4.92 18.70
C LYS A 32 -14.98 5.10 18.71
N VAL A 33 -14.26 4.43 17.80
CA VAL A 33 -12.79 4.34 17.88
C VAL A 33 -12.04 4.79 16.62
N GLY A 34 -12.74 5.21 15.57
CA GLY A 34 -12.16 5.45 14.25
C GLY A 34 -11.05 6.51 14.26
N SER A 35 -11.17 7.56 15.07
CA SER A 35 -10.15 8.61 15.22
C SER A 35 -8.87 8.15 15.90
N ILE A 36 -8.91 7.07 16.68
CA ILE A 36 -7.76 6.52 17.41
C ILE A 36 -7.38 5.11 16.92
N TYR A 37 -7.96 4.67 15.80
CA TYR A 37 -7.74 3.32 15.29
C TYR A 37 -6.26 3.08 14.98
N ARG A 38 -5.78 1.88 15.34
CA ARG A 38 -4.45 1.38 14.99
C ARG A 38 -4.54 -0.11 14.68
N ASN A 39 -3.97 -0.52 13.55
CA ASN A 39 -3.91 -1.92 13.19
C ASN A 39 -2.84 -2.66 14.04
N PRO A 40 -3.21 -3.65 14.86
CA PRO A 40 -2.27 -4.40 15.69
C PRO A 40 -1.29 -5.27 14.87
N HIS A 41 -1.57 -5.48 13.58
CA HIS A 41 -0.74 -6.24 12.66
C HIS A 41 0.18 -5.35 11.80
N PHE A 42 0.38 -4.09 12.17
CA PHE A 42 1.25 -3.17 11.43
C PHE A 42 2.65 -3.72 11.11
N PRO A 43 3.37 -4.44 12.01
CA PRO A 43 4.68 -4.99 11.65
C PRO A 43 4.62 -6.00 10.50
N GLY A 44 3.59 -6.86 10.46
CA GLY A 44 3.32 -7.77 9.35
C GLY A 44 2.95 -7.02 8.06
N VAL A 45 2.05 -6.04 8.14
CA VAL A 45 1.68 -5.16 7.01
C VAL A 45 2.91 -4.50 6.40
N ARG A 46 3.76 -3.90 7.25
CA ARG A 46 4.99 -3.24 6.85
C ARG A 46 5.93 -4.19 6.13
N HIS A 47 6.23 -5.35 6.70
CA HIS A 47 7.16 -6.29 6.07
C HIS A 47 6.64 -6.81 4.72
N CYS A 48 5.37 -7.20 4.66
CA CYS A 48 4.72 -7.67 3.45
C CYS A 48 4.73 -6.61 2.34
N LEU A 49 4.32 -5.38 2.64
CA LEU A 49 4.22 -4.32 1.65
C LEU A 49 5.62 -3.85 1.19
N PHE A 50 6.61 -3.76 2.09
CA PHE A 50 7.98 -3.45 1.70
C PHE A 50 8.55 -4.50 0.74
N THR A 51 8.35 -5.78 1.06
CA THR A 51 8.77 -6.90 0.19
C THR A 51 8.09 -6.87 -1.16
N TRP A 52 6.80 -6.52 -1.21
CA TRP A 52 6.06 -6.33 -2.45
C TRP A 52 6.68 -5.20 -3.29
N LEU A 53 6.89 -4.02 -2.70
CA LEU A 53 7.44 -2.85 -3.39
C LEU A 53 8.85 -3.11 -3.92
N ASP A 54 9.71 -3.80 -3.15
CA ASP A 54 11.05 -4.21 -3.59
C ASP A 54 10.99 -5.11 -4.83
N LYS A 55 10.14 -6.13 -4.81
CA LYS A 55 9.95 -7.05 -5.94
C LYS A 55 9.35 -6.32 -7.15
N TRP A 56 8.29 -5.55 -6.94
CA TRP A 56 7.66 -4.77 -7.99
C TRP A 56 8.65 -3.83 -8.66
N TRP A 57 9.42 -3.06 -7.90
CA TRP A 57 10.40 -2.15 -8.49
C TRP A 57 11.50 -2.89 -9.22
N LYS A 58 12.02 -4.00 -8.67
CA LYS A 58 13.05 -4.80 -9.32
C LYS A 58 12.63 -5.20 -10.75
N PHE A 59 11.41 -5.70 -10.91
CA PHE A 59 10.93 -6.14 -12.23
C PHE A 59 10.44 -4.99 -13.11
N SER A 60 9.85 -3.94 -12.53
CA SER A 60 9.41 -2.77 -13.28
C SER A 60 10.58 -1.98 -13.84
N ALA A 61 11.69 -1.85 -13.10
CA ALA A 61 12.90 -1.15 -13.53
C ALA A 61 13.64 -1.87 -14.67
N GLU A 62 13.45 -3.18 -14.80
CA GLU A 62 13.98 -3.98 -15.92
C GLU A 62 13.10 -3.83 -17.19
N SER A 63 11.86 -3.36 -17.04
CA SER A 63 10.95 -3.10 -18.16
C SER A 63 11.14 -1.69 -18.70
N ALA A 64 11.15 -1.54 -20.03
CA ALA A 64 11.40 -0.24 -20.70
C ALA A 64 10.21 0.74 -20.61
N GLU A 65 9.07 0.32 -20.07
CA GLU A 65 7.82 1.10 -19.97
C GLU A 65 7.51 1.49 -18.52
N LEU A 66 8.39 2.32 -17.94
CA LEU A 66 8.10 2.94 -16.66
C LEU A 66 7.13 4.11 -16.85
N PRO A 67 6.07 4.23 -16.03
CA PRO A 67 5.22 5.41 -16.07
C PRO A 67 6.01 6.63 -15.59
N GLY A 68 5.69 7.84 -16.09
CA GLY A 68 6.30 9.07 -15.58
C GLY A 68 5.90 9.38 -14.13
N GLU A 69 4.74 8.87 -13.71
CA GLU A 69 4.17 9.06 -12.38
C GLU A 69 3.71 7.70 -11.81
N LEU A 70 3.88 7.50 -10.51
CA LEU A 70 3.40 6.33 -9.79
C LEU A 70 2.31 6.80 -8.84
N LEU A 71 1.06 6.47 -9.17
CA LEU A 71 -0.07 6.75 -8.29
C LEU A 71 -0.37 5.53 -7.41
N PHE A 72 -0.13 5.70 -6.10
CA PHE A 72 -0.42 4.73 -5.05
C PHE A 72 -1.77 5.06 -4.41
N PHE A 73 -2.72 4.12 -4.48
CA PHE A 73 -4.04 4.28 -3.87
C PHE A 73 -4.17 3.41 -2.61
N ASP A 74 -4.19 4.05 -1.43
CA ASP A 74 -4.49 3.39 -0.16
C ASP A 74 -6.01 3.33 0.05
N MET A 75 -6.61 2.20 -0.33
CA MET A 75 -8.07 1.98 -0.27
C MET A 75 -8.47 1.35 1.06
N ALA A 76 -9.42 2.01 1.76
CA ALA A 76 -9.75 1.71 3.16
C ALA A 76 -8.48 1.78 4.02
N CYS A 77 -7.87 2.97 4.01
CA CYS A 77 -6.51 3.21 4.46
C CYS A 77 -6.31 3.03 5.97
N GLY A 78 -7.37 2.86 6.76
CA GLY A 78 -7.24 2.80 8.21
C GLY A 78 -6.58 4.07 8.73
N SER A 79 -5.57 3.90 9.60
CA SER A 79 -4.78 5.04 10.07
C SER A 79 -3.62 5.42 9.15
N GLY A 80 -3.52 4.82 7.95
CA GLY A 80 -2.47 5.07 6.98
C GLY A 80 -1.29 4.12 7.09
N GLU A 81 -1.49 2.90 7.58
CA GLU A 81 -0.45 1.88 7.67
C GLU A 81 0.26 1.65 6.34
N ALA A 82 -0.48 1.42 5.25
CA ALA A 82 0.12 1.18 3.94
C ALA A 82 0.81 2.44 3.38
N THR A 83 0.15 3.60 3.47
CA THR A 83 0.72 4.90 3.10
C THR A 83 2.04 5.19 3.81
N THR A 84 2.13 5.00 5.13
CA THR A 84 3.37 5.26 5.89
C THR A 84 4.52 4.38 5.44
N VAL A 85 4.24 3.12 5.09
CA VAL A 85 5.25 2.18 4.59
C VAL A 85 5.70 2.56 3.19
N PHE A 86 4.79 2.98 2.32
CA PHE A 86 5.14 3.45 0.98
C PHE A 86 6.02 4.72 1.01
N ILE A 87 5.68 5.68 1.87
CA ILE A 87 6.50 6.89 2.12
C ILE A 87 7.89 6.49 2.62
N GLU A 88 7.96 5.62 3.63
CA GLU A 88 9.22 5.15 4.21
C GLU A 88 10.10 4.47 3.14
N TRP A 89 9.51 3.59 2.33
CA TRP A 89 10.18 2.88 1.25
C TRP A 89 10.77 3.85 0.21
N CYS A 90 9.97 4.82 -0.26
CA CYS A 90 10.42 5.84 -1.20
C CYS A 90 11.58 6.67 -0.64
N GLN A 91 11.46 7.14 0.61
CA GLN A 91 12.49 7.95 1.26
C GLN A 91 13.79 7.16 1.49
N MET A 92 13.69 5.91 1.92
CA MET A 92 14.85 5.03 2.10
C MET A 92 15.56 4.82 0.77
N GLY A 93 14.82 4.50 -0.28
CA GLY A 93 15.39 4.25 -1.60
C GLY A 93 16.06 5.48 -2.22
N ARG A 94 15.47 6.67 -2.07
CA ARG A 94 16.08 7.94 -2.50
C ARG A 94 17.37 8.22 -1.74
N ARG A 95 17.37 8.05 -0.41
CA ARG A 95 18.57 8.24 0.43
C ARG A 95 19.71 7.31 0.02
N LEU A 96 19.42 6.04 -0.27
CA LEU A 96 20.41 5.08 -0.74
C LEU A 96 21.00 5.48 -2.10
N TYR A 97 20.18 6.01 -3.00
CA TYR A 97 20.66 6.56 -4.27
C TYR A 97 21.59 7.76 -4.06
N GLU A 98 21.24 8.70 -3.18
CA GLU A 98 22.08 9.86 -2.86
C GLU A 98 23.44 9.45 -2.27
N LEU A 99 23.45 8.50 -1.33
CA LEU A 99 24.68 7.98 -0.71
C LEU A 99 25.61 7.31 -1.74
N SER A 100 25.06 6.50 -2.66
CA SER A 100 25.86 5.85 -3.70
C SER A 100 26.52 6.85 -4.67
N ARG A 101 25.95 8.04 -4.84
CA ARG A 101 26.56 9.12 -5.63
C ARG A 101 27.70 9.84 -4.91
N THR A 102 27.64 9.95 -3.58
CA THR A 102 28.69 10.60 -2.79
C THR A 102 29.89 9.68 -2.59
N GLU A 103 29.67 8.38 -2.34
CA GLU A 103 30.77 7.40 -2.22
C GLU A 103 31.54 7.22 -3.54
N GLY A 104 30.89 7.40 -4.68
CA GLY A 104 31.54 7.41 -6.00
C GLY A 104 32.35 8.69 -6.33
N ARG A 105 32.21 9.76 -5.54
CA ARG A 105 32.94 11.04 -5.76
C ARG A 105 34.14 11.22 -4.83
N ASP A 106 34.13 10.63 -3.64
CA ASP A 106 35.20 10.78 -2.63
C ASP A 106 36.11 9.53 -2.51
N ALA A 107 36.10 8.62 -3.49
CA ALA A 107 37.02 7.48 -3.57
C ALA A 107 38.45 7.91 -3.95
N VAL A 108 39.05 8.82 -3.18
CA VAL A 108 40.50 8.94 -3.06
C VAL A 108 40.92 7.91 -2.01
N ALA A 109 41.78 6.98 -2.46
CA ALA A 109 42.21 5.80 -1.70
C ALA A 109 42.64 6.11 -0.25
N VAL A 110 42.00 5.44 0.71
CA VAL A 110 42.50 5.28 2.08
C VAL A 110 42.78 3.79 2.31
N PRO A 111 43.95 3.41 2.86
CA PRO A 111 44.33 2.00 2.96
C PRO A 111 43.50 1.26 4.00
N SER A 112 43.17 0.03 3.64
CA SER A 112 42.53 -0.99 4.46
C SER A 112 43.27 -1.26 5.76
N ASN A 113 42.63 -1.00 6.90
CA ASN A 113 42.83 -1.78 8.13
C ASN A 113 41.76 -1.40 9.15
N GLN A 114 40.80 -2.32 9.37
CA GLN A 114 40.35 -2.78 10.69
C GLN A 114 39.16 -3.73 10.54
N ASN A 115 39.43 -5.02 10.75
CA ASN A 115 38.42 -6.03 11.06
C ASN A 115 37.78 -5.68 12.41
N LEU A 116 36.61 -5.04 12.38
CA LEU A 116 35.71 -4.98 13.52
C LEU A 116 34.56 -5.99 13.29
N PRO A 117 34.18 -6.80 14.30
CA PRO A 117 33.07 -7.74 14.14
C PRO A 117 31.77 -6.95 13.98
N ILE A 118 31.23 -6.94 12.75
CA ILE A 118 29.93 -6.35 12.44
C ILE A 118 28.88 -7.16 13.22
N PRO A 119 28.08 -6.54 14.11
CA PRO A 119 26.97 -7.24 14.76
C PRO A 119 26.04 -7.75 13.67
N LYS A 120 25.68 -9.04 13.72
CA LYS A 120 24.73 -9.67 12.77
C LYS A 120 23.50 -8.76 12.64
N ARG A 121 23.44 -7.97 11.56
CA ARG A 121 22.32 -7.09 11.25
C ARG A 121 21.08 -7.99 11.27
N ARG A 122 20.14 -7.74 12.20
CA ARG A 122 18.73 -8.10 11.99
C ARG A 122 18.44 -7.73 10.53
N ALA A 123 17.95 -8.68 9.73
CA ALA A 123 17.69 -8.45 8.31
C ALA A 123 16.90 -7.15 8.14
N LEU A 124 17.59 -6.07 7.84
CA LEU A 124 16.99 -4.77 7.56
C LEU A 124 16.28 -4.98 6.23
N LEU A 125 14.99 -4.63 6.18
CA LEU A 125 14.28 -4.52 4.92
C LEU A 125 15.14 -3.68 3.97
N ALA A 126 15.57 -4.28 2.87
CA ALA A 126 16.58 -3.70 2.00
C ALA A 126 15.88 -3.03 0.81
N ALA A 127 15.68 -1.72 0.90
CA ALA A 127 15.13 -0.95 -0.23
C ALA A 127 16.16 -0.84 -1.37
N PRO A 128 15.73 -0.85 -2.64
CA PRO A 128 16.59 -0.54 -3.77
C PRO A 128 16.94 0.96 -3.81
N ALA A 129 18.06 1.30 -4.44
CA ALA A 129 18.39 2.70 -4.72
C ALA A 129 17.45 3.26 -5.79
N LEU A 130 16.63 4.25 -5.44
CA LEU A 130 15.66 4.89 -6.34
C LEU A 130 16.29 6.12 -6.98
N GLY A 131 16.81 5.95 -8.19
CA GLY A 131 17.40 7.02 -8.98
C GLY A 131 16.37 7.89 -9.72
N PRO A 132 16.82 8.82 -10.59
CA PRO A 132 15.97 9.76 -11.32
C PRO A 132 14.97 9.08 -12.27
N GLN A 133 15.23 7.83 -12.65
CA GLN A 133 14.33 7.00 -13.44
C GLN A 133 13.12 6.49 -12.66
N PHE A 134 13.15 6.57 -11.32
CA PHE A 134 12.00 6.20 -10.51
C PHE A 134 10.86 7.19 -10.78
N PRO A 135 9.65 6.71 -11.10
CA PRO A 135 8.49 7.56 -11.37
C PRO A 135 8.21 8.50 -10.19
N ILE A 136 7.59 9.65 -10.45
CA ILE A 136 7.22 10.59 -9.38
C ILE A 136 6.14 9.93 -8.50
N PRO A 137 6.41 9.61 -7.22
CA PRO A 137 5.46 8.92 -6.37
C PRO A 137 4.41 9.88 -5.81
N LYS A 138 3.15 9.49 -6.02
CA LYS A 138 1.95 10.18 -5.58
C LYS A 138 1.06 9.25 -4.75
N VAL A 139 0.34 9.78 -3.78
CA VAL A 139 -0.61 9.05 -2.95
C VAL A 139 -1.99 9.67 -3.04
N ILE A 140 -2.99 8.81 -3.17
CA ILE A 140 -4.39 9.10 -2.87
C ILE A 140 -4.86 8.10 -1.80
N ALA A 141 -5.76 8.51 -0.93
CA ALA A 141 -6.27 7.68 0.15
C ALA A 141 -7.76 7.90 0.39
N THR A 142 -8.45 6.84 0.78
CA THR A 142 -9.85 6.93 1.21
C THR A 142 -10.17 5.96 2.33
N ASP A 143 -10.97 6.42 3.27
CA ASP A 143 -11.58 5.57 4.29
C ASP A 143 -12.82 6.28 4.87
N PRO A 144 -14.01 5.67 4.83
CA PRO A 144 -15.24 6.30 5.32
C PRO A 144 -15.30 6.42 6.85
N TYR A 145 -14.37 5.77 7.57
CA TYR A 145 -14.46 5.56 9.01
C TYR A 145 -13.27 6.13 9.79
N THR A 146 -12.08 6.15 9.19
CA THR A 146 -10.80 6.42 9.88
C THR A 146 -9.99 7.56 9.25
N SER A 147 -10.61 8.33 8.34
CA SER A 147 -9.97 9.49 7.68
C SER A 147 -9.30 10.47 8.65
N ALA A 148 -9.90 10.75 9.80
CA ALA A 148 -9.30 11.61 10.82
C ALA A 148 -7.99 11.04 11.39
N ALA A 149 -7.96 9.73 11.70
CA ALA A 149 -6.76 9.05 12.21
C ALA A 149 -5.66 8.98 11.16
N PHE A 150 -6.04 8.83 9.89
CA PHE A 150 -5.13 8.89 8.75
C PHE A 150 -4.48 10.27 8.66
N VAL A 151 -5.29 11.34 8.58
CA VAL A 151 -4.81 12.72 8.43
C VAL A 151 -3.89 13.10 9.58
N GLU A 152 -4.26 12.77 10.82
CA GLU A 152 -3.43 13.02 12.00
C GLU A 152 -2.06 12.33 11.92
N ARG A 153 -2.03 11.08 11.44
CA ARG A 153 -0.80 10.28 11.40
C ARG A 153 0.10 10.62 10.23
N THR A 154 -0.46 10.87 9.05
CA THR A 154 0.29 11.02 7.79
C THR A 154 0.49 12.48 7.39
N GLY A 155 -0.38 13.38 7.86
CA GLY A 155 -0.48 14.75 7.36
C GLY A 155 -1.02 14.88 5.94
N LEU A 156 -1.48 13.78 5.33
CA LEU A 156 -2.00 13.76 3.96
C LEU A 156 -3.54 13.81 3.95
N PRO A 157 -4.17 14.40 2.92
CA PRO A 157 -5.61 14.37 2.72
C PRO A 157 -6.13 12.93 2.56
N CYS A 158 -7.36 12.70 3.01
CA CYS A 158 -8.07 11.44 2.90
C CYS A 158 -9.54 11.69 2.58
N SER A 159 -10.02 11.13 1.47
CA SER A 159 -11.45 11.14 1.15
C SER A 159 -12.22 10.18 2.07
N SER A 160 -13.54 10.36 2.14
CA SER A 160 -14.44 9.49 2.91
C SER A 160 -15.24 8.52 2.02
N PHE A 161 -14.77 8.28 0.79
CA PHE A 161 -15.40 7.31 -0.11
C PHE A 161 -15.34 5.90 0.46
N SER A 162 -16.50 5.25 0.44
CA SER A 162 -16.71 3.85 0.78
C SER A 162 -16.38 2.93 -0.40
N PHE A 163 -16.42 1.62 -0.18
CA PHE A 163 -16.33 0.64 -1.26
C PHE A 163 -17.44 0.79 -2.29
N HIS A 164 -18.64 1.22 -1.88
CA HIS A 164 -19.74 1.44 -2.79
C HIS A 164 -19.47 2.62 -3.71
N ASP A 165 -19.01 3.75 -3.17
CA ASP A 165 -18.68 4.94 -3.96
C ASP A 165 -17.58 4.63 -5.00
N ILE A 166 -16.58 3.83 -4.62
CA ILE A 166 -15.51 3.39 -5.53
C ILE A 166 -16.06 2.47 -6.62
N ALA A 167 -16.97 1.55 -6.27
CA ALA A 167 -17.63 0.67 -7.25
C ALA A 167 -18.52 1.43 -8.24
N GLU A 168 -19.02 2.62 -7.86
CA GLU A 168 -19.73 3.55 -8.74
C GLU A 168 -18.78 4.48 -9.53
N GLY A 169 -17.47 4.31 -9.34
CA GLY A 169 -16.44 4.98 -10.11
C GLY A 169 -15.78 6.18 -9.42
N SER A 170 -16.09 6.45 -8.15
CA SER A 170 -15.45 7.53 -7.40
C SER A 170 -13.99 7.22 -7.11
N LEU A 171 -13.11 8.21 -7.28
CA LEU A 171 -11.71 8.18 -6.85
C LEU A 171 -11.37 9.50 -6.14
N PRO A 172 -10.52 9.49 -5.09
CA PRO A 172 -10.07 10.71 -4.44
C PRO A 172 -9.42 11.68 -5.43
N GLY A 173 -9.85 12.95 -5.41
CA GLY A 173 -9.27 14.02 -6.23
C GLY A 173 -8.01 14.64 -5.63
N ASP A 174 -7.85 14.58 -4.30
CA ASP A 174 -6.70 15.14 -3.60
C ASP A 174 -5.47 14.25 -3.72
N VAL A 175 -4.55 14.62 -4.61
CA VAL A 175 -3.31 13.88 -4.86
C VAL A 175 -2.14 14.48 -4.07
N SER A 176 -1.41 13.64 -3.33
CA SER A 176 -0.26 14.05 -2.51
C SER A 176 1.07 13.58 -3.10
N TYR A 177 2.02 14.50 -3.26
CA TYR A 177 3.39 14.16 -3.69
C TYR A 177 4.23 13.73 -2.49
N ILE A 178 4.91 12.58 -2.58
CA ILE A 178 5.79 12.11 -1.48
C ILE A 178 7.06 12.96 -1.39
N PHE A 179 7.53 13.50 -2.51
CA PHE A 179 8.65 14.44 -2.57
C PHE A 179 8.13 15.81 -3.00
N PRO A 180 7.93 16.77 -2.06
CA PRO A 180 7.35 18.07 -2.38
C PRO A 180 8.10 18.86 -3.45
N SER A 181 9.42 18.66 -3.55
CA SER A 181 10.25 19.27 -4.60
C SER A 181 9.95 18.79 -6.02
N GLN A 182 9.15 17.74 -6.17
CA GLN A 182 8.68 17.22 -7.46
C GLN A 182 7.22 17.60 -7.76
N ALA A 183 6.57 18.37 -6.88
CA ALA A 183 5.26 18.93 -7.19
C ALA A 183 5.41 20.03 -8.27
N PRO A 184 4.52 20.09 -9.27
CA PRO A 184 4.49 21.20 -10.22
C PRO A 184 4.34 22.54 -9.47
N GLU A 185 5.19 23.52 -9.79
CA GLU A 185 5.08 24.86 -9.22
C GLU A 185 3.68 25.44 -9.52
N GLY A 186 2.92 25.78 -8.47
CA GLY A 186 1.61 26.44 -8.60
C GLY A 186 0.37 25.58 -8.33
N GLN A 187 0.49 24.26 -8.12
CA GLN A 187 -0.65 23.42 -7.71
C GLN A 187 -0.72 23.28 -6.18
N MET A 188 -1.14 24.34 -5.51
CA MET A 188 -1.56 24.28 -4.10
C MET A 188 -3.06 23.91 -4.06
N GLN A 189 -3.34 22.63 -3.75
CA GLN A 189 -4.61 22.07 -3.26
C GLN A 189 -5.88 22.92 -3.47
N ARG A 190 -6.52 22.82 -4.65
CA ARG A 190 -7.98 22.96 -4.81
C ARG A 190 -8.46 22.12 -5.99
N ALA A 191 -9.47 21.30 -5.73
CA ALA A 191 -10.09 20.38 -6.67
C ALA A 191 -11.22 21.01 -7.52
N ASP A 192 -11.22 22.32 -7.73
CA ASP A 192 -12.37 23.01 -8.35
C ASP A 192 -12.20 23.39 -9.83
N ASP A 193 -11.05 23.13 -10.46
CA ASP A 193 -10.83 23.47 -11.88
C ASP A 193 -10.11 22.34 -12.66
N VAL A 194 -10.59 21.10 -12.54
CA VAL A 194 -10.18 20.05 -13.50
C VAL A 194 -11.14 20.06 -14.67
N ASP A 195 -10.74 20.74 -15.75
CA ASP A 195 -11.33 20.60 -17.07
C ASP A 195 -11.51 19.10 -17.38
N SER A 196 -12.74 18.69 -17.68
CA SER A 196 -13.18 17.29 -17.80
C SER A 196 -12.61 16.58 -19.03
N SER A 197 -11.50 17.07 -19.58
CA SER A 197 -10.85 16.65 -20.81
C SER A 197 -9.52 15.91 -20.58
N SER A 198 -8.89 16.02 -19.40
CA SER A 198 -7.75 15.18 -19.02
C SER A 198 -8.24 13.95 -18.25
N GLY A 199 -8.21 12.77 -18.89
CA GLY A 199 -8.57 11.51 -18.23
C GLY A 199 -7.80 11.33 -16.92
N MET A 200 -8.47 10.81 -15.88
CA MET A 200 -7.85 10.54 -14.59
C MET A 200 -6.60 9.66 -14.77
N PRO A 201 -5.51 9.94 -14.03
CA PRO A 201 -4.28 9.15 -14.13
C PRO A 201 -4.55 7.69 -13.75
N VAL A 202 -3.95 6.77 -14.51
CA VAL A 202 -3.98 5.34 -14.20
C VAL A 202 -3.33 5.10 -12.85
N VAL A 203 -4.03 4.38 -11.97
CA VAL A 203 -3.51 3.99 -10.66
C VAL A 203 -2.49 2.86 -10.86
N GLU A 204 -1.24 3.06 -10.43
CA GLU A 204 -0.23 2.01 -10.58
C GLU A 204 -0.56 0.85 -9.65
N MET A 205 -0.90 1.14 -8.39
CA MET A 205 -1.31 0.11 -7.43
C MET A 205 -2.36 0.59 -6.45
N VAL A 206 -3.38 -0.26 -6.26
CA VAL A 206 -4.36 -0.16 -5.18
C VAL A 206 -3.94 -1.10 -4.07
N VAL A 207 -3.79 -0.58 -2.85
CA VAL A 207 -3.52 -1.37 -1.66
C VAL A 207 -4.76 -1.37 -0.78
N CYS A 208 -5.22 -2.55 -0.39
CA CYS A 208 -6.28 -2.70 0.60
C CYS A 208 -5.80 -3.56 1.75
N SER A 209 -5.69 -2.98 2.94
CA SER A 209 -5.21 -3.67 4.14
C SER A 209 -6.36 -3.92 5.12
N PHE A 210 -6.58 -5.18 5.48
CA PHE A 210 -7.53 -5.60 6.52
C PHE A 210 -8.99 -5.14 6.32
N ALA A 211 -9.40 -4.75 5.11
CA ALA A 211 -10.72 -4.16 4.88
C ALA A 211 -11.55 -4.81 3.76
N LEU A 212 -10.93 -5.44 2.75
CA LEU A 212 -11.68 -5.98 1.60
C LEU A 212 -12.76 -7.02 1.98
N HIS A 213 -12.57 -7.71 3.11
CA HIS A 213 -13.54 -8.69 3.63
C HIS A 213 -14.81 -8.08 4.22
N LEU A 214 -14.86 -6.76 4.38
CA LEU A 214 -16.04 -6.03 4.81
C LEU A 214 -17.07 -5.91 3.67
N VAL A 215 -16.67 -6.19 2.43
CA VAL A 215 -17.60 -6.34 1.31
C VAL A 215 -18.12 -7.77 1.30
N GLU A 216 -19.22 -8.00 2.02
CA GLU A 216 -19.76 -9.33 2.26
C GLU A 216 -20.50 -9.91 1.06
N SER A 217 -21.14 -9.03 0.28
CA SER A 217 -21.90 -9.42 -0.90
C SER A 217 -20.97 -9.72 -2.09
N PRO A 218 -21.05 -10.92 -2.70
CA PRO A 218 -20.25 -11.24 -3.88
C PRO A 218 -20.52 -10.29 -5.07
N SER A 219 -21.73 -9.75 -5.21
CA SER A 219 -22.05 -8.83 -6.30
C SER A 219 -21.42 -7.46 -6.08
N GLU A 220 -21.45 -6.94 -4.85
CA GLU A 220 -20.79 -5.67 -4.50
C GLU A 220 -19.28 -5.80 -4.64
N LEU A 221 -18.71 -6.92 -4.20
CA LEU A 221 -17.28 -7.20 -4.35
C LEU A 221 -16.90 -7.30 -5.83
N PHE A 222 -17.72 -7.95 -6.66
CA PHE A 222 -17.52 -7.98 -8.11
C PHE A 222 -17.53 -6.57 -8.70
N SER A 223 -18.54 -5.75 -8.41
CA SER A 223 -18.62 -4.37 -8.92
C SER A 223 -17.41 -3.54 -8.52
N LEU A 224 -16.99 -3.60 -7.25
CA LEU A 224 -15.78 -2.93 -6.77
C LEU A 224 -14.54 -3.37 -7.53
N LEU A 225 -14.31 -4.69 -7.62
CA LEU A 225 -13.10 -5.23 -8.23
C LEU A 225 -13.06 -4.97 -9.74
N TRP A 226 -14.19 -5.09 -10.42
CA TRP A 226 -14.30 -4.78 -11.84
C TRP A 226 -13.96 -3.32 -12.10
N GLU A 227 -14.56 -2.40 -11.34
CA GLU A 227 -14.31 -0.97 -11.49
C GLU A 227 -12.85 -0.60 -11.20
N LEU A 228 -12.24 -1.18 -10.17
CA LEU A 228 -10.81 -0.98 -9.92
C LEU A 228 -9.93 -1.54 -11.05
N SER A 229 -10.32 -2.64 -11.68
CA SER A 229 -9.51 -3.26 -12.74
C SER A 229 -9.41 -2.37 -13.99
N THR A 230 -10.38 -1.51 -14.27
CA THR A 230 -10.34 -0.58 -15.41
C THR A 230 -9.51 0.68 -15.12
N LYS A 231 -9.14 0.89 -13.85
CA LYS A 231 -8.45 2.10 -13.36
C LYS A 231 -7.07 1.84 -12.81
N ALA A 232 -6.77 0.61 -12.39
CA ALA A 232 -5.52 0.24 -11.76
C ALA A 232 -4.81 -0.95 -12.40
N ARG A 233 -3.47 -0.91 -12.44
CA ARG A 233 -2.63 -2.01 -12.96
C ARG A 233 -2.46 -3.14 -11.93
N TRP A 234 -2.28 -2.77 -10.67
CA TRP A 234 -2.06 -3.72 -9.58
C TRP A 234 -3.10 -3.57 -8.47
N LEU A 235 -3.56 -4.70 -7.95
CA LEU A 235 -4.31 -4.80 -6.70
C LEU A 235 -3.49 -5.62 -5.69
N VAL A 236 -3.27 -5.04 -4.52
CA VAL A 236 -2.47 -5.64 -3.44
C VAL A 236 -3.36 -5.76 -2.21
N VAL A 237 -3.65 -6.99 -1.82
CA VAL A 237 -4.51 -7.29 -0.66
C VAL A 237 -3.67 -7.81 0.50
N LEU A 238 -3.67 -7.07 1.60
CA LEU A 238 -2.97 -7.41 2.85
C LEU A 238 -4.01 -7.87 3.88
N ALA A 239 -4.06 -9.15 4.19
CA ALA A 239 -5.08 -9.70 5.09
C ALA A 239 -4.56 -10.86 5.95
N PRO A 240 -5.12 -11.07 7.15
CA PRO A 240 -4.73 -12.17 8.02
C PRO A 240 -5.34 -13.52 7.59
N HIS A 241 -6.22 -13.49 6.58
CA HIS A 241 -6.98 -14.63 6.10
C HIS A 241 -7.25 -14.53 4.60
N LYS A 242 -7.62 -15.65 4.00
CA LYS A 242 -7.83 -15.77 2.55
C LYS A 242 -9.11 -15.10 2.04
N LYS A 243 -9.99 -14.60 2.90
CA LYS A 243 -11.23 -13.91 2.47
C LYS A 243 -11.03 -12.42 2.17
N PRO A 244 -11.81 -11.84 1.23
CA PRO A 244 -12.73 -12.55 0.34
C PRO A 244 -11.98 -13.28 -0.78
N GLU A 245 -12.65 -14.23 -1.43
CA GLU A 245 -12.12 -14.97 -2.59
C GLU A 245 -12.44 -14.17 -3.86
N ILE A 246 -11.40 -13.85 -4.64
CA ILE A 246 -11.53 -13.21 -5.95
C ILE A 246 -11.64 -14.33 -6.99
N LYS A 247 -12.63 -14.26 -7.87
CA LYS A 247 -12.89 -15.29 -8.88
C LYS A 247 -12.26 -14.94 -10.22
N GLU A 248 -12.03 -15.95 -11.06
CA GLU A 248 -11.66 -15.75 -12.45
C GLU A 248 -12.72 -14.92 -13.19
N GLY A 249 -12.27 -14.07 -14.12
CA GLY A 249 -13.15 -13.17 -14.89
C GLY A 249 -13.58 -11.90 -14.14
N TRP A 250 -13.09 -11.65 -12.92
CA TRP A 250 -13.41 -10.44 -12.15
C TRP A 250 -12.44 -9.26 -12.44
N GLY A 251 -11.74 -9.32 -13.58
CA GLY A 251 -10.79 -8.29 -14.01
C GLY A 251 -9.37 -8.42 -13.46
N TRP A 252 -9.08 -9.49 -12.70
CA TRP A 252 -7.80 -9.66 -12.00
C TRP A 252 -7.22 -11.07 -12.19
N SER A 253 -5.95 -11.13 -12.59
CA SER A 253 -5.14 -12.36 -12.58
C SER A 253 -4.24 -12.37 -11.35
N LYS A 254 -4.21 -13.49 -10.61
CA LYS A 254 -3.29 -13.64 -9.49
C LYS A 254 -1.84 -13.67 -9.97
N TRP A 255 -0.95 -13.02 -9.24
CA TRP A 255 0.46 -12.90 -9.62
C TRP A 255 1.38 -13.60 -8.62
N ASN A 256 2.27 -14.44 -9.13
CA ASN A 256 3.35 -15.03 -8.35
C ASN A 256 4.53 -14.04 -8.31
N VAL A 257 4.83 -13.49 -7.14
CA VAL A 257 5.85 -12.47 -6.96
C VAL A 257 7.29 -13.03 -6.87
N ASP A 258 7.45 -14.35 -6.81
CA ASP A 258 8.76 -15.01 -6.80
C ASP A 258 9.23 -15.30 -8.22
N THR A 259 8.32 -15.79 -9.08
CA THR A 259 8.60 -16.07 -10.50
C THR A 259 8.22 -14.92 -11.42
N TRP A 260 7.54 -13.90 -10.90
CA TRP A 260 7.00 -12.75 -11.65
C TRP A 260 6.15 -13.17 -12.86
N SER A 261 5.20 -14.07 -12.61
CA SER A 261 4.32 -14.64 -13.63
C SER A 261 2.90 -14.78 -13.12
N GLU A 262 1.96 -14.93 -14.05
CA GLU A 262 0.58 -15.27 -13.72
C GLU A 262 0.51 -16.62 -12.98
N ALA A 263 -0.39 -16.70 -12.00
CA ALA A 263 -0.66 -17.89 -11.20
C ALA A 263 -2.16 -18.20 -11.18
N SER A 264 -2.51 -19.46 -10.91
CA SER A 264 -3.92 -19.83 -10.70
C SER A 264 -4.49 -19.12 -9.46
N MET A 265 -5.75 -18.71 -9.51
CA MET A 265 -6.43 -18.02 -8.40
C MET A 265 -6.39 -18.82 -7.08
N ASN A 266 -6.35 -20.15 -7.18
CA ASN A 266 -6.32 -21.08 -6.05
C ASN A 266 -4.91 -21.41 -5.55
N ASP A 267 -3.86 -21.05 -6.30
CA ASP A 267 -2.48 -21.33 -5.93
C ASP A 267 -2.04 -20.43 -4.75
N HIS A 268 -1.13 -20.89 -3.91
CA HIS A 268 -0.53 -20.09 -2.83
C HIS A 268 0.93 -19.71 -3.12
N ALA A 269 1.50 -20.20 -4.23
CA ALA A 269 2.83 -19.84 -4.65
C ALA A 269 2.93 -18.32 -4.92
N GLY A 270 4.02 -17.71 -4.45
CA GLY A 270 4.24 -16.27 -4.59
C GLY A 270 3.39 -15.37 -3.69
N GLU A 271 2.67 -15.92 -2.69
CA GLU A 271 2.11 -15.08 -1.62
C GLU A 271 3.21 -14.71 -0.60
N ILE A 272 3.31 -13.43 -0.22
CA ILE A 272 4.25 -13.01 0.84
C ILE A 272 3.56 -13.18 2.19
N LEU A 273 4.14 -13.96 3.09
CA LEU A 273 3.58 -14.21 4.42
C LEU A 273 4.54 -13.73 5.52
N HIS A 274 4.09 -12.78 6.35
CA HIS A 274 4.82 -12.32 7.52
C HIS A 274 3.87 -12.07 8.70
N GLU A 275 4.18 -12.60 9.89
CA GLU A 275 3.37 -12.42 11.11
C GLU A 275 1.85 -12.67 10.91
N ARG A 276 1.52 -13.70 10.12
CA ARG A 276 0.14 -14.09 9.74
C ARG A 276 -0.55 -13.12 8.78
N VAL A 277 0.12 -12.09 8.28
CA VAL A 277 -0.36 -11.23 7.21
C VAL A 277 0.04 -11.85 5.88
N HIS A 278 -0.94 -12.11 5.02
CA HIS A 278 -0.75 -12.52 3.64
C HIS A 278 -0.81 -11.28 2.75
N CYS A 279 0.21 -11.10 1.91
CA CYS A 279 0.19 -10.19 0.77
C CYS A 279 -0.11 -10.98 -0.48
N ARG A 280 -1.22 -10.65 -1.14
CA ARG A 280 -1.61 -11.23 -2.41
C ARG A 280 -1.63 -10.11 -3.45
N ALA A 281 -0.87 -10.30 -4.52
CA ALA A 281 -0.81 -9.37 -5.63
C ALA A 281 -1.63 -9.92 -6.80
N TYR A 282 -2.35 -9.02 -7.45
CA TYR A 282 -3.14 -9.30 -8.63
C TYR A 282 -2.83 -8.26 -9.69
N ARG A 283 -2.71 -8.70 -10.94
CA ARG A 283 -2.53 -7.85 -12.10
C ARG A 283 -3.86 -7.67 -12.80
N SER A 284 -4.20 -6.45 -13.19
CA SER A 284 -5.42 -6.20 -13.95
C SER A 284 -5.34 -6.84 -15.33
N MET A 285 -6.50 -7.33 -15.79
CA MET A 285 -6.70 -7.87 -17.14
C MET A 285 -7.17 -6.80 -18.15
N ASN A 286 -7.41 -5.58 -17.69
CA ASN A 286 -7.96 -4.48 -18.50
C ASN A 286 -6.90 -3.41 -18.85
N PHE A 287 -5.61 -3.74 -18.70
CA PHE A 287 -4.45 -2.89 -19.03
C PHE A 287 -3.38 -3.64 -19.85
#